data_AF-A0A0G1TKL3-F1
#
_entry.id   AF-A0A0G1TKL3-F1
#
_cell.length_a   1.000
_cell.length_b   1.000
_cell.length_c   1.000
_cell.angle_alpha   90.00
_cell.angle_beta   90.00
_cell.angle_gamma   90.00
#
_symmetry.space_group_name_H-M   'P 1'
#
loop_
_entity.id
_entity.type
_entity.pdbx_description
1 polymer ?
#
loop_
_entity_poly.entity_id
_entity_poly.type
_entity_poly.pdbx_seq_one_letter_code
_entity_poly.pdbx_strand_id
1 'polypeptide(L)'
;MKVDKKNYKKDYLKFIFALFLCLFVRLIPLRAPNVEPILATLMPISRVYGALLGFIFAISSILLYDVATGTLGVQTFFTVLAYGTLGLWANSYFKNNKVNKWSYVRFAIIGTLFFDALTGLTVGPLFFHQSFMTSLVGQIPFTALHLFSNVAFAFILSPAIYNFLIKEQERKIEKKTSLIINELQPKII
;
A
#
# COMPACT_ATOMS: atom_id res chain seq x y z
N MET A 1 -13.57 -21.79 0.47
CA MET A 1 -12.82 -21.55 1.72
C MET A 1 -12.87 -20.05 2.03
N LYS A 2 -13.88 -19.61 2.78
CA LYS A 2 -13.99 -18.24 3.31
C LYS A 2 -12.90 -18.09 4.36
N VAL A 3 -12.00 -17.13 4.19
CA VAL A 3 -11.00 -16.81 5.22
C VAL A 3 -11.76 -16.20 6.39
N ASP A 4 -11.78 -16.91 7.52
CA ASP A 4 -12.37 -16.43 8.76
C ASP A 4 -11.88 -15.01 9.08
N LYS A 5 -12.81 -14.16 9.51
CA LYS A 5 -12.50 -12.85 10.08
C LYS A 5 -11.76 -13.06 11.41
N LYS A 6 -10.49 -13.45 11.39
CA LYS A 6 -9.62 -13.30 12.56
C LYS A 6 -9.56 -11.80 12.87
N ASN A 7 -10.12 -11.42 14.01
CA ASN A 7 -10.12 -10.03 14.48
C ASN A 7 -8.73 -9.73 15.04
N TYR A 8 -7.82 -9.42 14.11
CA TYR A 8 -6.43 -9.13 14.38
C TYR A 8 -6.28 -7.83 15.18
N LYS A 9 -5.68 -7.88 16.38
CA LYS A 9 -5.42 -6.67 17.19
C LYS A 9 -4.44 -5.76 16.46
N LYS A 10 -4.92 -4.64 15.93
CA LYS A 10 -4.16 -3.66 15.15
C LYS A 10 -2.87 -3.24 15.87
N ASP A 11 -1.73 -3.42 15.21
CA ASP A 11 -0.42 -3.03 15.72
C ASP A 11 0.03 -1.71 15.08
N TYR A 12 -0.31 -0.60 15.72
CA TYR A 12 -0.02 0.73 15.19
C TYR A 12 1.50 1.01 15.08
N LEU A 13 2.36 0.31 15.81
CA LEU A 13 3.82 0.48 15.67
C LEU A 13 4.31 -0.01 14.30
N LYS A 14 3.79 -1.15 13.84
CA LYS A 14 4.13 -1.66 12.49
C LYS A 14 3.60 -0.77 11.38
N PHE A 15 2.43 -0.18 11.60
CA PHE A 15 1.87 0.81 10.69
C PHE A 15 2.80 2.03 10.56
N ILE A 16 3.21 2.59 11.70
CA ILE A 16 4.13 3.74 11.76
C ILE A 16 5.49 3.37 11.14
N PHE A 17 6.03 2.21 11.46
CA PHE A 17 7.27 1.72 10.88
C PHE A 17 7.19 1.60 9.35
N ALA A 18 6.10 1.02 8.82
CA ALA A 18 5.89 0.93 7.38
C ALA A 18 5.78 2.31 6.70
N LEU A 19 5.18 3.28 7.38
CA LEU A 19 5.06 4.66 6.91
C LEU A 19 6.43 5.32 6.79
N PHE A 20 7.25 5.24 7.85
CA PHE A 20 8.61 5.79 7.84
C PHE A 20 9.54 5.05 6.88
N LEU A 21 9.41 3.73 6.75
CA LEU A 21 10.17 2.97 5.77
C LEU A 21 9.88 3.46 4.35
N CYS A 22 8.61 3.66 4.00
CA CYS A 22 8.24 4.23 2.71
C CYS A 22 8.81 5.65 2.53
N LEU A 23 8.75 6.48 3.56
CA LEU A 23 9.33 7.83 3.53
C LEU A 23 10.84 7.78 3.26
N PHE A 24 11.60 6.99 4.01
CA PHE A 24 13.05 6.90 3.85
C PHE A 24 13.47 6.36 2.48
N VAL A 25 12.77 5.36 1.94
CA VAL A 25 13.03 4.86 0.58
C VAL A 25 12.81 5.97 -0.45
N ARG A 26 11.80 6.82 -0.26
CA ARG A 26 11.54 7.97 -1.14
C ARG A 26 12.54 9.11 -0.98
N LEU A 27 13.23 9.20 0.14
CA LEU A 27 14.29 10.20 0.36
C LEU A 27 15.64 9.79 -0.25
N ILE A 28 15.77 8.57 -0.79
CA ILE A 28 16.99 8.13 -1.46
C ILE A 28 17.23 9.02 -2.71
N PRO A 29 18.40 9.67 -2.82
CA PRO A 29 18.70 10.52 -3.97
C PRO A 29 18.84 9.69 -5.25
N LEU A 30 18.61 10.32 -6.41
CA LEU A 30 18.75 9.70 -7.74
C LEU A 30 17.83 8.49 -8.01
N ARG A 31 16.77 8.32 -7.21
CA ARG A 31 15.73 7.34 -7.51
C ARG A 31 14.95 7.73 -8.76
N ALA A 32 14.55 6.72 -9.53
CA ALA A 32 13.67 6.93 -10.66
C ALA A 32 12.29 7.48 -10.21
N PRO A 33 11.64 8.34 -11.01
CA PRO A 33 10.32 8.88 -10.69
C PRO A 33 9.30 7.75 -10.45
N ASN A 34 8.53 7.86 -9.36
CA ASN A 34 7.45 6.93 -8.98
C ASN A 34 7.86 5.45 -8.85
N VAL A 35 9.15 5.15 -8.72
CA VAL A 35 9.62 3.85 -8.26
C VAL A 35 9.60 3.84 -6.73
N GLU A 36 8.44 3.52 -6.16
CA GLU A 36 8.18 3.66 -4.72
C GLU A 36 7.45 2.45 -4.11
N PRO A 37 7.71 2.11 -2.84
CA PRO A 37 7.05 0.99 -2.18
C PRO A 37 5.63 1.32 -1.67
N ILE A 38 5.04 2.47 -2.01
CA ILE A 38 3.74 2.93 -1.48
C ILE A 38 2.64 1.94 -1.84
N LEU A 39 2.48 1.61 -3.13
CA LEU A 39 1.43 0.69 -3.58
C LEU A 39 1.62 -0.71 -2.98
N ALA A 40 2.86 -1.17 -2.93
CA ALA A 40 3.19 -2.46 -2.35
C ALA A 40 2.90 -2.55 -0.85
N THR A 41 2.99 -1.44 -0.13
CA THR A 41 2.75 -1.35 1.32
C THR A 41 1.29 -1.08 1.65
N LEU A 42 0.60 -0.23 0.88
CA LEU A 42 -0.80 0.12 1.12
C LEU A 42 -1.73 -1.08 0.98
N MET A 43 -1.45 -1.99 0.03
CA MET A 43 -2.28 -3.17 -0.21
C MET A 43 -2.42 -4.06 1.04
N PRO A 44 -1.33 -4.57 1.66
CA PRO A 44 -1.42 -5.37 2.88
C PRO A 44 -1.90 -4.54 4.08
N ILE A 45 -1.53 -3.26 4.19
CA ILE A 45 -2.04 -2.40 5.27
C ILE A 45 -3.56 -2.27 5.20
N SER A 46 -4.10 -1.92 4.04
CA SER A 46 -5.55 -1.78 3.85
C SER A 46 -6.28 -3.09 4.12
N ARG A 47 -5.68 -4.23 3.75
CA ARG A 47 -6.25 -5.56 4.02
C ARG A 47 -6.26 -5.95 5.50
N VAL A 48 -5.21 -5.62 6.25
CA VAL A 48 -5.06 -6.01 7.67
C VAL A 48 -5.77 -5.02 8.59
N TYR A 49 -5.60 -3.72 8.34
CA TYR A 49 -6.09 -2.64 9.21
C TYR A 49 -7.45 -2.08 8.78
N GLY A 50 -7.86 -2.34 7.54
CA GLY A 50 -9.12 -1.88 6.95
C GLY A 50 -8.95 -0.67 6.02
N ALA A 51 -10.00 -0.39 5.25
CA ALA A 51 -10.02 0.65 4.20
C ALA A 51 -9.58 2.02 4.71
N LEU A 52 -10.13 2.47 5.85
CA LEU A 52 -9.83 3.80 6.40
C LEU A 52 -8.34 3.96 6.76
N LEU A 53 -7.73 2.93 7.34
CA LEU A 53 -6.30 2.98 7.68
C LEU A 53 -5.41 2.82 6.45
N GLY A 54 -5.85 2.08 5.42
CA GLY A 54 -5.21 2.09 4.10
C GLY A 54 -5.23 3.46 3.43
N PHE A 55 -6.37 4.16 3.51
CA PHE A 55 -6.53 5.53 3.03
C PHE A 55 -5.62 6.51 3.80
N ILE A 56 -5.67 6.50 5.13
CA ILE A 56 -4.82 7.36 5.97
C ILE A 56 -3.34 7.09 5.69
N PHE A 57 -2.93 5.82 5.58
CA PHE A 57 -1.56 5.46 5.23
C PHE A 57 -1.12 6.11 3.91
N ALA A 58 -1.93 5.96 2.86
CA ALA A 58 -1.65 6.50 1.54
C ALA A 58 -1.49 8.03 1.60
N ILE A 59 -2.45 8.74 2.20
CA ILE A 59 -2.41 10.19 2.32
C ILE A 59 -1.20 10.64 3.12
N SER A 60 -0.99 10.07 4.30
CA SER A 60 0.13 10.43 5.16
C SER A 60 1.47 10.16 4.50
N SER A 61 1.60 9.06 3.74
CA SER A 61 2.86 8.73 3.05
C SER A 61 3.22 9.79 2.00
N ILE A 62 2.23 10.27 1.23
CA ILE A 62 2.43 11.32 0.23
C ILE A 62 2.72 12.66 0.90
N LEU A 63 1.86 13.11 1.81
CA LEU A 63 1.99 14.42 2.45
C LEU A 63 3.28 14.55 3.25
N LEU A 64 3.71 13.52 3.98
CA LEU A 64 4.95 13.56 4.75
C LEU A 64 6.16 13.77 3.84
N TYR A 65 6.20 13.10 2.69
CA TYR A 65 7.28 13.29 1.75
C TYR A 65 7.26 14.69 1.16
N ASP A 66 6.11 15.13 0.62
CA ASP A 66 6.02 16.40 -0.07
C ASP A 66 6.29 17.60 0.86
N VAL A 67 5.89 17.51 2.13
CA VAL A 67 6.27 18.47 3.18
C VAL A 67 7.77 18.43 3.43
N ALA A 68 8.34 17.23 3.61
CA ALA A 68 9.77 17.07 3.93
C ALA A 68 10.69 17.51 2.79
N THR A 69 10.26 17.39 1.54
CA THR A 69 11.03 17.80 0.35
C THR A 69 10.66 19.19 -0.17
N GLY A 70 9.66 19.86 0.44
CA GLY A 70 9.18 21.17 -0.02
C GLY A 70 8.52 21.13 -1.40
N THR A 71 7.97 19.98 -1.81
CA THR A 71 7.37 19.74 -3.13
C THR A 71 5.83 19.74 -3.11
N LEU A 72 5.24 20.30 -2.06
CA LEU A 72 3.78 20.47 -1.98
C LEU A 72 3.26 21.31 -3.15
N GLY A 73 2.23 20.80 -3.85
CA GLY A 73 1.60 21.52 -4.95
C GLY A 73 0.35 20.83 -5.49
N VAL A 74 -0.11 21.26 -6.68
CA VAL A 74 -1.28 20.66 -7.34
C VAL A 74 -1.09 19.17 -7.57
N GLN A 75 0.12 18.73 -7.91
CA GLN A 75 0.46 17.31 -8.07
C GLN A 75 0.17 16.51 -6.79
N THR A 76 0.46 17.07 -5.61
CA THR A 76 0.17 16.43 -4.31
C THR A 76 -1.31 16.10 -4.18
N PHE A 77 -2.19 17.03 -4.55
CA PHE A 77 -3.64 16.84 -4.45
C PHE A 77 -4.11 15.63 -5.27
N PHE A 78 -3.72 15.56 -6.55
CA PHE A 78 -4.09 14.43 -7.42
C PHE A 78 -3.43 13.12 -6.97
N THR A 79 -2.21 13.17 -6.47
CA THR A 79 -1.48 11.99 -5.97
C THR A 79 -2.13 11.43 -4.70
N VAL A 80 -2.50 12.30 -3.76
CA VAL A 80 -3.23 11.95 -2.54
C VAL A 80 -4.61 11.37 -2.86
N LEU A 81 -5.34 11.97 -3.81
CA LEU A 81 -6.62 11.43 -4.27
C LEU A 81 -6.45 10.05 -4.90
N ALA A 82 -5.50 9.90 -5.83
CA ALA A 82 -5.24 8.64 -6.51
C ALA A 82 -4.84 7.53 -5.52
N TYR A 83 -3.80 7.74 -4.71
CA TYR A 83 -3.39 6.73 -3.73
C TYR A 83 -4.40 6.52 -2.61
N GLY A 84 -5.10 7.57 -2.17
CA GLY A 84 -6.16 7.47 -1.17
C GLY A 84 -7.29 6.54 -1.64
N THR A 85 -7.80 6.76 -2.85
CA THR A 85 -8.83 5.89 -3.44
C THR A 85 -8.36 4.45 -3.60
N LEU A 86 -7.11 4.22 -4.02
CA LEU A 86 -6.51 2.87 -4.03
C LEU A 86 -6.44 2.26 -2.62
N GLY A 87 -6.11 3.07 -1.61
CA GLY A 87 -6.14 2.68 -0.20
C GLY A 87 -7.51 2.21 0.26
N LEU A 88 -8.58 2.91 -0.13
CA LEU A 88 -9.96 2.49 0.16
C LEU A 88 -10.33 1.21 -0.60
N TRP A 89 -10.02 1.16 -1.89
CA TRP A 89 -10.38 0.06 -2.78
C TRP A 89 -9.68 -1.26 -2.42
N ALA A 90 -8.41 -1.20 -2.00
CA ALA A 90 -7.60 -2.36 -1.64
C ALA A 90 -8.31 -3.27 -0.63
N ASN A 91 -8.91 -2.73 0.43
CA ASN A 91 -9.63 -3.53 1.42
C ASN A 91 -10.81 -4.30 0.81
N SER A 92 -11.59 -3.68 -0.07
CA SER A 92 -12.71 -4.35 -0.76
C SER A 92 -12.19 -5.43 -1.71
N TYR A 93 -11.17 -5.09 -2.50
CA TYR A 93 -10.56 -6.00 -3.45
C TYR A 93 -10.00 -7.26 -2.75
N PHE A 94 -9.20 -7.13 -1.69
CA PHE A 94 -8.58 -8.27 -1.00
C PHE A 94 -9.51 -8.99 -0.01
N LYS A 95 -10.75 -8.51 0.19
CA LYS A 95 -11.83 -9.27 0.83
C LYS A 95 -12.47 -10.27 -0.12
N ASN A 96 -12.63 -9.86 -1.39
CA ASN A 96 -13.28 -10.66 -2.41
C ASN A 96 -12.31 -11.58 -3.18
N ASN A 97 -11.01 -11.33 -3.06
CA ASN A 97 -9.96 -12.10 -3.73
C ASN A 97 -9.11 -12.90 -2.73
N LYS A 98 -8.59 -14.07 -3.18
CA LYS A 98 -7.62 -14.84 -2.40
C LYS A 98 -6.32 -14.05 -2.24
N VAL A 99 -5.84 -13.89 -1.01
CA VAL A 99 -4.59 -13.19 -0.71
C VAL A 99 -3.41 -14.07 -1.12
N ASN A 100 -2.80 -13.75 -2.26
CA ASN A 100 -1.57 -14.35 -2.76
C ASN A 100 -0.78 -13.33 -3.59
N LYS A 101 0.48 -13.66 -3.94
CA LYS A 101 1.35 -12.77 -4.74
C LYS A 101 0.70 -12.27 -6.04
N TRP A 102 -0.08 -13.11 -6.72
CA TRP A 102 -0.74 -12.75 -7.98
C TRP A 102 -1.92 -11.80 -7.79
N SER A 103 -2.65 -11.89 -6.67
CA SER A 103 -3.69 -10.92 -6.34
C SER A 103 -3.11 -9.52 -6.11
N TYR A 104 -1.93 -9.43 -5.47
CA TYR A 104 -1.19 -8.19 -5.30
C TYR A 104 -0.70 -7.63 -6.64
N VAL A 105 -0.11 -8.46 -7.50
CA VAL A 105 0.32 -8.04 -8.84
C VAL A 105 -0.86 -7.51 -9.67
N ARG A 106 -2.00 -8.20 -9.70
CA ARG A 106 -3.18 -7.75 -10.44
C ARG A 106 -3.70 -6.40 -9.93
N PHE A 107 -3.74 -6.22 -8.61
CA PHE A 107 -4.11 -4.94 -8.02
C PHE A 107 -3.11 -3.85 -8.39
N ALA A 108 -1.81 -4.15 -8.35
CA ALA A 108 -0.76 -3.21 -8.70
C ALA A 108 -0.85 -2.77 -10.16
N ILE A 109 -1.16 -3.67 -11.09
CA ILE A 109 -1.37 -3.34 -12.50
C ILE A 109 -2.52 -2.34 -12.65
N ILE A 110 -3.71 -2.70 -12.14
CA ILE A 110 -4.90 -1.86 -12.28
C ILE A 110 -4.71 -0.52 -11.55
N GLY A 111 -4.15 -0.57 -10.34
CA GLY A 111 -3.90 0.61 -9.52
C GLY A 111 -2.89 1.57 -10.14
N THR A 112 -1.82 1.06 -10.76
CA THR A 112 -0.86 1.90 -11.48
C THR A 112 -1.50 2.58 -12.68
N LEU A 113 -2.24 1.83 -13.51
CA LEU A 113 -2.93 2.41 -14.67
C LEU A 113 -3.94 3.48 -14.24
N PHE A 114 -4.71 3.23 -13.18
CA PHE A 114 -5.63 4.21 -12.62
C PHE A 114 -4.90 5.46 -12.11
N PHE A 115 -3.83 5.28 -11.35
CA PHE A 115 -3.03 6.37 -10.81
C PHE A 115 -2.46 7.25 -11.93
N ASP A 116 -1.86 6.63 -12.94
CA ASP A 116 -1.21 7.30 -14.05
C ASP A 116 -2.21 8.00 -14.97
N ALA A 117 -3.37 7.38 -15.21
CA ALA A 117 -4.45 8.03 -15.95
C ALA A 117 -4.98 9.25 -15.18
N LEU A 118 -5.19 9.13 -13.87
CA LEU A 118 -5.72 10.22 -13.05
C LEU A 118 -4.71 11.35 -12.86
N THR A 119 -3.42 11.06 -12.74
CA THR A 119 -2.40 12.09 -12.49
C THR A 119 -1.80 12.60 -13.80
N GLY A 120 -1.21 11.71 -14.59
CA GLY A 120 -0.46 12.03 -15.81
C GLY A 120 -1.31 12.66 -16.92
N LEU A 121 -2.52 12.15 -17.13
CA LEU A 121 -3.42 12.63 -18.20
C LEU A 121 -4.28 13.82 -17.79
N THR A 122 -4.24 14.25 -16.53
CA THR A 122 -5.03 15.39 -16.05
C THR A 122 -4.18 16.58 -15.63
N VAL A 123 -3.13 16.36 -14.83
CA VAL A 123 -2.39 17.47 -14.21
C VAL A 123 -1.70 18.33 -15.27
N GLY A 124 -1.00 17.70 -16.21
CA GLY A 124 -0.37 18.38 -17.35
C GLY A 124 -1.37 19.22 -18.16
N PRO A 125 -2.42 18.60 -18.73
CA PRO A 125 -3.39 19.33 -19.54
C PRO A 125 -4.17 20.42 -18.78
N LEU A 126 -4.56 20.19 -17.54
CA LEU A 126 -5.40 21.12 -16.79
C LEU A 126 -4.61 22.31 -16.20
N PHE A 127 -3.37 22.09 -15.76
CA PHE A 127 -2.62 23.10 -14.99
C PHE A 127 -1.37 23.62 -15.69
N PHE A 128 -0.86 22.91 -16.68
CA PHE A 128 0.37 23.28 -17.40
C PHE A 128 0.13 23.56 -18.88
N HIS A 129 -1.13 23.62 -19.31
CA HIS A 129 -1.54 23.86 -20.70
C HIS A 129 -0.88 22.91 -21.73
N GLN A 130 -0.45 21.74 -21.26
CA GLN A 130 0.14 20.72 -22.12
C GLN A 130 -0.98 20.12 -22.99
N SER A 131 -0.72 19.92 -24.29
CA SER A 131 -1.70 19.23 -25.11
C SER A 131 -1.95 17.81 -24.58
N PHE A 132 -3.19 17.33 -24.68
CA PHE A 132 -3.52 15.96 -24.25
C PHE A 132 -2.63 14.91 -24.94
N MET A 133 -2.36 15.08 -26.24
CA MET A 133 -1.49 14.16 -26.98
C MET A 133 -0.05 14.15 -26.46
N THR A 134 0.50 15.31 -26.10
CA THR A 134 1.85 15.38 -25.51
C THR A 134 1.87 14.70 -24.14
N SER A 135 0.85 14.90 -23.32
CA SER A 135 0.71 14.23 -22.02
C SER A 135 0.60 12.71 -22.20
N LEU A 136 -0.25 12.23 -23.11
CA LEU A 136 -0.44 10.82 -23.40
C LEU A 136 0.86 10.13 -23.87
N VAL A 137 1.58 10.74 -24.82
CA VAL A 137 2.83 10.17 -25.34
C VAL A 137 3.92 10.17 -24.26
N GLY A 138 4.04 11.24 -23.49
CA GLY A 138 4.98 11.31 -22.36
C GLY A 138 4.64 10.32 -21.24
N GLN A 139 3.36 9.98 -21.08
CA GLN A 139 2.89 9.06 -20.06
C GLN A 139 3.29 7.61 -20.35
N ILE A 140 3.42 7.19 -21.62
CA ILE A 140 3.76 5.80 -21.98
C ILE A 140 5.06 5.30 -21.32
N PRO A 141 6.22 5.95 -21.51
CA PRO A 141 7.47 5.49 -20.90
C PRO A 141 7.44 5.59 -19.37
N PHE A 142 6.79 6.62 -18.83
CA PHE A 142 6.60 6.79 -17.39
C PHE A 142 5.77 5.65 -16.79
N THR A 143 4.64 5.33 -17.40
CA THR A 143 3.75 4.23 -16.98
C THR A 143 4.42 2.89 -17.13
N ALA A 144 5.23 2.66 -18.15
CA ALA A 144 6.00 1.42 -18.27
C ALA A 144 6.95 1.22 -17.08
N LEU A 145 7.68 2.27 -16.70
CA LEU A 145 8.59 2.24 -15.55
C LEU A 145 7.85 2.09 -14.21
N HIS A 146 6.76 2.84 -14.03
CA HIS A 146 5.92 2.79 -12.84
C HIS A 146 5.26 1.42 -12.68
N LEU A 147 4.75 0.85 -13.78
CA LEU A 147 4.13 -0.48 -13.79
C LEU A 147 5.14 -1.57 -13.47
N PHE A 148 6.33 -1.54 -14.09
CA PHE A 148 7.38 -2.50 -13.83
C PHE A 148 7.77 -2.52 -12.34
N SER A 149 8.05 -1.34 -11.77
CA SER A 149 8.43 -1.22 -10.36
C SER A 149 7.31 -1.64 -9.40
N ASN A 150 6.07 -1.20 -9.64
CA ASN A 150 4.93 -1.58 -8.80
C ASN A 150 4.63 -3.08 -8.88
N VAL A 151 4.76 -3.71 -10.05
CA VAL A 151 4.60 -5.16 -10.19
C VAL A 151 5.70 -5.90 -9.44
N ALA A 152 6.96 -5.47 -9.57
CA ALA A 152 8.09 -6.06 -8.86
C ALA A 152 7.90 -5.97 -7.34
N PHE A 153 7.58 -4.79 -6.82
CA PHE A 153 7.30 -4.60 -5.40
C PHE A 153 6.05 -5.36 -4.95
N ALA A 154 4.98 -5.40 -5.74
CA ALA A 154 3.78 -6.16 -5.40
C ALA A 154 4.02 -7.66 -5.31
N PHE A 155 4.89 -8.20 -6.17
CA PHE A 155 5.22 -9.62 -6.17
C PHE A 155 6.09 -10.02 -4.98
N ILE A 156 7.06 -9.18 -4.63
CA ILE A 156 8.08 -9.48 -3.60
C ILE A 156 7.68 -8.91 -2.24
N LEU A 157 7.46 -7.60 -2.19
CA LEU A 157 7.34 -6.84 -0.95
C LEU A 157 5.95 -6.97 -0.33
N SER A 158 4.86 -6.97 -1.10
CA SER A 158 3.51 -7.07 -0.52
C SER A 158 3.25 -8.36 0.27
N PRO A 159 3.63 -9.56 -0.20
CA PRO A 159 3.54 -10.77 0.60
C PRO A 159 4.42 -10.73 1.86
N ALA A 160 5.63 -10.18 1.74
CA ALA A 160 6.55 -10.05 2.87
C ALA A 160 5.99 -9.12 3.96
N ILE A 161 5.47 -7.96 3.56
CA ILE A 161 4.80 -7.01 4.46
C ILE A 161 3.56 -7.65 5.07
N TYR A 162 2.71 -8.31 4.28
CA TYR A 162 1.53 -8.99 4.80
C TYR A 162 1.90 -9.98 5.91
N ASN A 163 2.90 -10.84 5.65
CA ASN A 163 3.41 -11.80 6.62
C ASN A 163 3.99 -11.10 7.86
N PHE A 164 4.75 -10.02 7.68
CA PHE A 164 5.30 -9.22 8.80
C PHE A 164 4.19 -8.64 9.70
N LEU A 165 3.09 -8.17 9.10
CA LEU A 165 1.94 -7.62 9.82
C LEU A 165 1.20 -8.70 10.61
N ILE A 166 0.99 -9.89 10.04
CA ILE A 166 0.19 -10.97 10.69
C ILE A 166 0.99 -11.88 11.63
N LYS A 167 2.29 -12.14 11.37
CA LYS A 167 3.10 -13.18 12.06
C LYS A 167 3.28 -12.94 13.56
N GLU A 168 3.10 -11.72 14.04
CA GLU A 168 3.13 -11.44 15.47
C GLU A 168 1.79 -11.64 16.15
N GLN A 169 0.69 -11.41 15.43
CA GLN A 169 -0.65 -11.66 15.95
C GLN A 169 -0.94 -13.15 16.02
N GLU A 170 -0.50 -13.93 15.02
CA GLU A 170 -0.59 -15.39 15.07
C GLU A 170 0.19 -15.94 16.27
N ARG A 171 1.42 -15.47 16.50
CA ARG A 171 2.20 -15.81 17.71
C ARG A 171 1.51 -15.40 19.01
N LYS A 172 0.84 -14.23 19.06
CA LYS A 172 0.09 -13.76 20.25
C LYS A 172 -1.16 -14.61 20.51
N ILE A 173 -1.87 -15.02 19.46
CA ILE A 173 -3.03 -15.91 19.56
C ILE A 173 -2.59 -17.30 20.04
N GLU A 174 -1.56 -17.86 19.43
CA GLU A 174 -1.02 -19.17 19.79
C GLU A 174 -0.56 -19.22 21.26
N LYS A 175 0.19 -18.21 21.73
CA LYS A 175 0.56 -18.07 23.15
C LYS A 175 -0.65 -17.95 24.07
N LYS A 176 -1.68 -17.19 23.68
CA LYS A 176 -2.90 -17.06 24.51
C LYS A 176 -3.64 -18.39 24.59
N THR A 177 -3.76 -19.10 23.47
CA THR A 177 -4.39 -20.43 23.43
C THR A 177 -3.59 -21.46 24.24
N SER A 178 -2.25 -21.48 24.16
CA SER A 178 -1.43 -22.40 24.95
C SER A 178 -1.52 -22.12 26.46
N LEU A 179 -1.62 -20.85 26.86
CA LEU A 179 -1.82 -20.47 28.27
C LEU A 179 -3.18 -20.96 28.79
N ILE A 180 -4.25 -20.75 28.01
CA ILE A 180 -5.59 -21.25 28.36
C ILE A 180 -5.61 -22.78 28.46
N ILE A 181 -4.98 -23.48 27.51
CA ILE A 181 -4.88 -24.95 27.54
C ILE A 181 -4.13 -25.41 28.80
N ASN A 182 -3.01 -24.77 29.15
CA ASN A 182 -2.24 -25.11 30.34
C ASN A 182 -3.00 -24.84 31.65
N GLU A 183 -3.83 -23.80 31.72
CA GLU A 183 -4.69 -23.52 32.89
C GLU A 183 -5.84 -24.52 33.02
N LEU A 184 -6.34 -25.05 31.89
CA LEU A 184 -7.44 -26.02 31.84
C LEU A 184 -6.96 -27.47 32.01
N GLN A 185 -5.66 -27.73 31.96
CA GLN A 185 -5.12 -29.05 32.28
C GLN A 185 -5.10 -29.23 33.81
N PRO A 186 -5.85 -30.21 34.36
CA PRO A 186 -5.80 -30.50 35.79
C PRO A 186 -4.37 -30.91 36.14
N LYS A 187 -3.81 -30.28 37.17
CA LYS A 187 -2.55 -30.76 37.76
C LYS A 187 -2.83 -32.15 38.33
N ILE A 188 -2.33 -33.19 37.67
CA ILE A 188 -2.28 -34.54 38.22
C ILE A 188 -1.26 -34.45 39.36
N ILE A 189 -1.77 -34.42 40.60
CA ILE A 189 -1.00 -34.52 41.85
C ILE A 189 -0.90 -36.00 42.20
#